data_AF-A0AAD9S226-F1
#
_entry.id   AF-A0AAD9S226-F1
#
_cell.length_a   1.000
_cell.length_b   1.000
_cell.length_c   1.000
_cell.angle_alpha   90.00
_cell.angle_beta   90.00
_cell.angle_gamma   90.00
#
_symmetry.space_group_name_H-M   'P 1'
#
loop_
_entity.id
_entity.type
_entity.pdbx_description
1 polymer ?
#
loop_
_entity_poly.entity_id
_entity_poly.type
_entity_poly.pdbx_seq_one_letter_code
_entity_poly.pdbx_strand_id
1 'polypeptide(L)'
;MELNRLWHEPVVEIYANAISPGVSCSARAYDLANRRWYELNVSDAPSSSEGGTNAEDNGRSAMRTFQVPEDGWLSSTVAKHVSDYFKSTGSPPTWNIINTTSTGQPVAFEQAKNDYYVGMPILESFSYGHKSSDQLPTIDFRDLRNKMYLSRGADYCDWKGDKCVFKRIEFDCDNESHENEIRAREHLIQHINRESGVTPIDVNNEMLRRFNVVPILGVVLHDETSQWMIRTRQDFAGDEDEENFEEDGGPQEVSATAREDAMQPGHIVAGFITLYMGRSLELFGAARPSMGVESPETHLPSLPALGTLTTTVDMPITKEQLLDLVKGVGNLSRCGISHGDICYWNIILEESAPPS
;
A
#
# COMPACT_ATOMS: atom_id res chain seq x y z
N MET A 1 14.62 1.45 3.83
CA MET A 1 13.55 0.44 3.96
C MET A 1 12.82 0.72 5.25
N GLU A 2 11.50 0.54 5.25
CA GLU A 2 10.68 0.71 6.45
C GLU A 2 11.15 -0.17 7.62
N LEU A 3 11.01 0.36 8.84
CA LEU A 3 11.40 -0.34 10.05
C LEU A 3 10.62 -1.67 10.22
N ASN A 4 11.34 -2.74 10.54
CA ASN A 4 10.82 -4.10 10.71
C ASN A 4 10.18 -4.73 9.45
N ARG A 5 10.33 -4.13 8.26
CA ARG A 5 9.90 -4.75 7.00
C ARG A 5 10.95 -5.75 6.52
N LEU A 6 10.49 -6.92 6.08
CA LEU A 6 11.31 -7.90 5.39
C LEU A 6 11.35 -7.57 3.90
N TRP A 7 12.49 -7.80 3.24
CA TRP A 7 12.58 -7.64 1.79
C TRP A 7 11.72 -8.69 1.07
N HIS A 8 11.11 -8.28 -0.04
CA HIS A 8 10.34 -9.16 -0.92
C HIS A 8 10.72 -8.95 -2.39
N GLU A 9 10.46 -9.96 -3.22
CA GLU A 9 10.53 -9.80 -4.67
C GLU A 9 9.57 -8.67 -5.07
N PRO A 10 10.04 -7.68 -5.87
CA PRO A 10 9.25 -6.49 -6.20
C PRO A 10 7.92 -6.84 -6.87
N VAL A 11 6.86 -6.17 -6.43
CA VAL A 11 5.55 -6.20 -7.08
C VAL A 11 5.25 -4.79 -7.54
N VAL A 12 5.56 -4.51 -8.81
CA VAL A 12 5.59 -3.15 -9.33
C VAL A 12 4.32 -2.83 -10.11
N GLU A 13 3.70 -1.71 -9.77
CA GLU A 13 2.57 -1.12 -10.49
C GLU A 13 2.93 0.27 -11.02
N ILE A 14 2.39 0.64 -12.18
CA ILE A 14 2.56 1.97 -12.78
C ILE A 14 1.37 2.84 -12.35
N TYR A 15 1.66 3.95 -11.67
CA TYR A 15 0.64 4.88 -11.16
C TYR A 15 0.52 6.15 -11.98
N ALA A 16 1.60 6.55 -12.66
CA ALA A 16 1.57 7.69 -13.56
C ALA A 16 2.51 7.46 -14.73
N ASN A 17 2.12 7.97 -15.90
CA ASN A 17 2.95 7.98 -17.10
C ASN A 17 2.82 9.36 -17.77
N ALA A 18 3.96 10.00 -18.03
CA ALA A 18 4.09 11.23 -18.77
C ALA A 18 4.80 10.95 -20.10
N ILE A 19 4.11 11.21 -21.21
CA ILE A 19 4.61 10.95 -22.56
C ILE A 19 4.87 12.28 -23.24
N SER A 20 6.10 12.46 -23.73
CA SER A 20 6.45 13.50 -24.70
C SER A 20 6.53 12.86 -26.08
N PRO A 21 5.49 12.99 -26.94
CA PRO A 21 5.42 12.27 -28.21
C PRO A 21 6.67 12.47 -29.06
N GLY A 22 7.29 11.36 -29.47
CA GLY A 22 8.51 11.38 -30.31
C GLY A 22 9.82 11.69 -29.56
N VAL A 23 9.79 11.88 -28.24
CA VAL A 23 10.97 12.30 -27.46
C VAL A 23 11.25 11.34 -26.31
N SER A 24 10.30 11.16 -25.39
CA SER A 24 10.53 10.40 -24.17
C SER A 24 9.23 9.99 -23.48
N CYS A 25 9.35 9.06 -22.54
CA CYS A 25 8.32 8.62 -21.62
C CYS A 25 8.91 8.59 -20.21
N SER A 26 8.20 9.07 -19.21
CA SER A 26 8.56 8.92 -17.79
C SER A 26 7.41 8.24 -17.07
N ALA A 27 7.71 7.22 -16.27
CA ALA A 27 6.71 6.48 -15.53
C ALA A 27 7.05 6.47 -14.03
N ARG A 28 6.05 6.76 -13.19
CA ARG A 28 6.14 6.55 -11.74
C ARG A 28 5.62 5.18 -11.41
N ALA A 29 6.52 4.37 -10.88
CA ALA A 29 6.29 2.99 -10.51
C ALA A 29 6.34 2.85 -9.00
N TYR A 30 5.43 2.05 -8.45
CA TYR A 30 5.40 1.76 -7.03
C TYR A 30 5.58 0.27 -6.80
N ASP A 31 6.65 -0.08 -6.08
CA ASP A 31 6.87 -1.43 -5.58
C ASP A 31 6.04 -1.64 -4.32
N LEU A 32 4.88 -2.26 -4.49
CA LEU A 32 3.94 -2.58 -3.43
C LEU A 32 4.58 -3.44 -2.33
N ALA A 33 5.46 -4.37 -2.71
CA ALA A 33 6.01 -5.33 -1.76
C ALA A 33 7.01 -4.69 -0.79
N ASN A 34 7.82 -3.77 -1.31
CA ASN A 34 8.83 -3.05 -0.53
C ASN A 34 8.41 -1.62 -0.16
N ARG A 35 7.18 -1.21 -0.53
CA ARG A 35 6.57 0.11 -0.30
C ARG A 35 7.47 1.25 -0.75
N ARG A 36 7.97 1.18 -1.99
CA ARG A 36 8.94 2.15 -2.50
C ARG A 36 8.60 2.64 -3.90
N TRP A 37 8.74 3.94 -4.07
CA TRP A 37 8.56 4.62 -5.34
C TRP A 37 9.83 4.62 -6.18
N TYR A 38 9.63 4.48 -7.49
CA TYR A 38 10.65 4.56 -8.51
C TYR A 38 10.16 5.42 -9.68
N GLU A 39 11.07 6.09 -10.35
CA GLU A 39 10.84 6.76 -11.63
C GLU A 39 11.61 6.02 -12.72
N LEU A 40 10.94 5.70 -13.83
CA LEU A 40 11.55 5.12 -15.02
C LEU A 40 11.46 6.12 -16.17
N ASN A 41 12.62 6.64 -16.56
CA ASN A 41 12.77 7.55 -17.68
C ASN A 41 13.26 6.79 -18.90
N VAL A 42 12.45 6.81 -19.96
CA VAL A 42 12.69 6.14 -21.23
C VAL A 42 12.88 7.19 -22.30
N SER A 43 14.10 7.28 -22.85
CA SER A 43 14.41 8.18 -23.95
C SER A 43 15.22 7.45 -25.01
N ASP A 44 14.73 7.45 -26.24
CA ASP A 44 15.53 7.05 -27.39
C ASP A 44 16.22 8.31 -27.89
N ALA A 45 17.53 8.39 -27.72
CA ALA A 45 18.28 9.50 -28.29
C ALA A 45 17.92 9.59 -29.79
N PRO A 46 17.58 10.79 -30.32
CA PRO A 46 17.41 10.92 -31.74
C PRO A 46 18.72 10.45 -32.35
N SER A 47 18.68 9.38 -33.15
CA SER A 47 19.88 8.85 -33.80
C SER A 47 20.52 10.03 -34.52
N SER A 48 21.59 10.57 -33.95
CA SER A 48 22.34 11.64 -34.55
C SER A 48 22.83 11.06 -35.86
N SER A 49 22.16 11.44 -36.94
CA SER A 49 22.48 11.02 -38.28
C SER A 49 23.85 11.61 -38.56
N GLU A 50 24.86 10.82 -38.27
CA GLU A 50 26.24 11.10 -38.63
C GLU A 50 26.30 11.30 -40.15
N GLY A 51 26.55 12.54 -40.57
CA GLY A 51 27.45 12.83 -41.69
C GLY A 51 27.12 12.26 -43.07
N GLY A 52 25.87 11.97 -43.40
CA GLY A 52 25.46 11.55 -44.74
C GLY A 52 25.30 12.72 -45.70
N THR A 53 26.39 13.39 -46.09
CA THR A 53 26.38 14.22 -47.31
C THR A 53 26.19 13.29 -48.50
N ASN A 54 24.98 13.17 -49.05
CA ASN A 54 24.75 13.04 -50.49
C ASN A 54 23.24 12.94 -50.83
N ALA A 55 22.85 13.88 -51.70
CA ALA A 55 21.86 13.76 -52.77
C ALA A 55 20.40 13.42 -52.41
N GLU A 56 19.57 14.46 -52.45
CA GLU A 56 18.26 14.50 -53.12
C GLU A 56 17.50 13.17 -53.19
N ASP A 57 16.93 12.73 -52.07
CA ASP A 57 15.85 11.74 -52.09
C ASP A 57 14.58 12.31 -51.47
N ASN A 58 13.50 12.22 -52.23
CA ASN A 58 12.26 12.97 -52.04
C ASN A 58 11.47 12.46 -50.83
N GLY A 59 11.42 13.29 -49.78
CA GLY A 59 10.14 13.80 -49.29
C GLY A 59 9.17 12.80 -48.66
N ARG A 60 9.66 11.86 -47.85
CA ARG A 60 8.88 11.22 -46.77
C ARG A 60 9.87 10.75 -45.70
N SER A 61 10.36 11.72 -44.91
CA SER A 61 11.01 11.41 -43.64
C SER A 61 9.99 10.67 -42.81
N ALA A 62 10.08 9.34 -42.80
CA ALA A 62 9.28 8.49 -41.95
C ALA A 62 9.57 8.94 -40.51
N MET A 63 8.67 9.76 -39.97
CA MET A 63 8.68 10.17 -38.58
C MET A 63 8.76 8.88 -37.78
N ARG A 64 9.95 8.57 -37.24
CA ARG A 64 10.13 7.42 -36.36
C ARG A 64 9.26 7.72 -35.15
N THR A 65 8.09 7.10 -35.12
CA THR A 65 7.19 7.20 -33.99
C THR A 65 7.85 6.48 -32.84
N PHE A 66 8.34 7.23 -31.86
CA PHE A 66 8.70 6.69 -30.55
C PHE A 66 7.48 5.90 -30.05
N GLN A 67 7.62 4.58 -29.95
CA GLN A 67 6.56 3.72 -29.46
C GLN A 67 6.65 3.72 -27.94
N VAL A 68 5.63 4.28 -27.30
CA VAL A 68 5.53 4.29 -25.85
C VAL A 68 5.44 2.84 -25.36
N PRO A 69 6.33 2.41 -24.44
CA PRO A 69 6.23 1.07 -23.89
C PRO A 69 4.93 0.88 -23.12
N GLU A 70 4.38 -0.33 -23.17
CA GLU A 70 3.21 -0.70 -22.37
C GLU A 70 3.57 -0.80 -20.88
N ASP A 71 2.58 -0.60 -19.99
CA ASP A 71 2.76 -0.62 -18.54
C ASP A 71 3.41 -1.93 -18.04
N GLY A 72 3.13 -3.06 -18.68
CA GLY A 72 3.75 -4.34 -18.37
C GLY A 72 5.27 -4.37 -18.64
N TRP A 73 5.74 -3.67 -19.67
CA TRP A 73 7.17 -3.51 -19.92
C TRP A 73 7.80 -2.54 -18.90
N LEU A 74 7.12 -1.43 -18.60
CA LEU A 74 7.60 -0.44 -17.62
C LEU A 74 7.76 -1.07 -16.24
N SER A 75 6.73 -1.78 -15.76
CA SER A 75 6.75 -2.43 -14.44
C SER A 75 7.79 -3.54 -14.35
N SER A 76 7.87 -4.41 -15.37
CA SER A 76 8.86 -5.49 -15.40
C SER A 76 10.29 -4.98 -15.49
N THR A 77 10.54 -3.85 -16.17
CA THR A 77 11.86 -3.21 -16.23
C THR A 77 12.30 -2.72 -14.85
N VAL A 78 11.42 -2.01 -14.12
CA VAL A 78 11.71 -1.58 -12.75
C VAL A 78 11.94 -2.79 -11.84
N ALA A 79 11.02 -3.76 -11.85
CA ALA A 79 11.12 -4.97 -11.03
C ALA A 79 12.44 -5.71 -11.26
N LYS A 80 12.81 -5.93 -12.53
CA LYS A 80 14.07 -6.58 -12.92
C LYS A 80 15.27 -5.87 -12.29
N HIS A 81 15.39 -4.55 -12.45
CA HIS A 81 16.56 -3.83 -11.97
C HIS A 81 16.64 -3.77 -10.43
N VAL A 82 15.51 -3.64 -9.75
CA VAL A 82 15.45 -3.69 -8.28
C VAL A 82 15.86 -5.08 -7.77
N SER A 83 15.34 -6.15 -8.37
CA SER A 83 15.69 -7.52 -8.02
C SER A 83 17.16 -7.85 -8.29
N ASP A 84 17.67 -7.49 -9.46
CA ASP A 84 19.07 -7.71 -9.84
C ASP A 84 20.02 -7.01 -8.84
N TYR A 85 19.71 -5.77 -8.46
CA TYR A 85 20.49 -5.03 -7.47
C TYR A 85 20.48 -5.72 -6.11
N PHE A 86 19.31 -6.10 -5.59
CA PHE A 86 19.21 -6.76 -4.29
C PHE A 86 19.95 -8.10 -4.27
N LYS A 87 19.80 -8.92 -5.32
CA LYS A 87 20.53 -10.20 -5.46
C LYS A 87 22.04 -10.01 -5.46
N SER A 88 22.54 -8.91 -6.03
CA SER A 88 23.98 -8.62 -6.09
C SER A 88 24.56 -8.04 -4.79
N THR A 89 23.78 -7.26 -4.04
CA THR A 89 24.28 -6.49 -2.88
C THR A 89 23.78 -6.98 -1.53
N GLY A 90 22.70 -7.76 -1.50
CA GLY A 90 21.98 -8.12 -0.27
C GLY A 90 21.26 -6.96 0.40
N SER A 91 21.11 -5.82 -0.30
CA SER A 91 20.50 -4.60 0.25
C SER A 91 19.58 -3.92 -0.77
N PRO A 92 18.56 -3.17 -0.34
CA PRO A 92 17.73 -2.41 -1.27
C PRO A 92 18.55 -1.36 -2.04
N PRO A 93 18.15 -0.99 -3.26
CA PRO A 93 18.77 0.09 -4.02
C PRO A 93 18.93 1.38 -3.21
N THR A 94 20.02 2.12 -3.37
CA THR A 94 20.08 3.51 -2.85
C THR A 94 19.44 4.50 -3.82
N TRP A 95 19.33 4.13 -5.09
CA TRP A 95 18.68 4.88 -6.16
C TRP A 95 17.17 4.63 -6.21
N ASN A 96 16.45 5.57 -6.83
CA ASN A 96 15.01 5.49 -7.11
C ASN A 96 14.66 6.03 -8.51
N ILE A 97 15.64 6.42 -9.32
CA ILE A 97 15.45 6.83 -10.71
C ILE A 97 16.23 5.86 -11.61
N ILE A 98 15.56 5.37 -12.66
CA ILE A 98 16.12 4.50 -13.69
C ILE A 98 16.02 5.22 -15.03
N ASN A 99 17.16 5.52 -15.65
CA ASN A 99 17.23 6.12 -16.98
C ASN A 99 17.59 5.04 -17.99
N THR A 100 16.79 4.86 -19.04
CA THR A 100 17.00 3.85 -20.08
C THR A 100 16.39 4.24 -21.44
N THR A 101 16.47 3.34 -22.42
CA THR A 101 15.88 3.47 -23.76
C THR A 101 14.69 2.53 -23.93
N SER A 102 13.96 2.61 -25.03
CA SER A 102 12.86 1.68 -25.33
C SER A 102 13.31 0.22 -25.45
N THR A 103 14.61 -0.02 -25.67
CA THR A 103 15.23 -1.36 -25.67
C THR A 103 15.69 -1.82 -24.29
N GLY A 104 15.58 -0.96 -23.28
CA GLY A 104 16.07 -1.21 -21.92
C GLY A 104 17.59 -1.09 -21.77
N GLN A 105 18.31 -0.57 -22.78
CA GLN A 105 19.76 -0.38 -22.77
C GLN A 105 20.22 0.87 -23.54
N PRO A 106 21.23 1.61 -23.06
CA PRO A 106 21.92 1.45 -21.77
C PRO A 106 20.98 1.75 -20.59
N VAL A 107 21.42 1.41 -19.38
CA VAL A 107 20.74 1.76 -18.13
C VAL A 107 21.66 2.57 -17.23
N ALA A 108 21.12 3.64 -16.64
CA ALA A 108 21.77 4.43 -15.61
C ALA A 108 20.83 4.57 -14.40
N PHE A 109 21.41 4.66 -13.21
CA PHE A 109 20.67 4.76 -11.95
C PHE A 109 21.02 6.04 -11.23
N GLU A 110 20.00 6.74 -10.75
CA GLU A 110 20.14 8.00 -10.02
C GLU A 110 19.33 7.97 -8.73
N GLN A 111 19.83 8.69 -7.73
CA GLN A 111 19.10 8.94 -6.50
C GLN A 111 18.49 10.34 -6.61
N ALA A 112 17.16 10.42 -6.49
CA ALA A 112 16.46 11.69 -6.41
C ALA A 112 17.00 12.49 -5.22
N LYS A 113 17.13 13.80 -5.38
CA LYS A 113 17.58 14.70 -4.30
C LYS A 113 16.66 14.65 -3.09
N ASN A 114 15.38 14.39 -3.33
CA ASN A 114 14.37 14.19 -2.31
C ASN A 114 13.41 13.09 -2.78
N ASP A 115 13.12 12.13 -1.91
CA ASP A 115 12.24 11.00 -2.23
C ASP A 115 10.82 11.45 -2.60
N TYR A 116 10.38 12.63 -2.13
CA TYR A 116 9.09 13.23 -2.51
C TYR A 116 8.96 13.56 -4.01
N TYR A 117 10.06 13.73 -4.75
CA TYR A 117 9.97 14.01 -6.19
C TYR A 117 9.49 12.79 -6.99
N VAL A 118 9.83 11.60 -6.51
CA VAL A 118 9.49 10.33 -7.12
C VAL A 118 8.23 9.74 -6.48
N GLY A 119 8.07 9.95 -5.16
CA GLY A 119 6.94 9.45 -4.39
C GLY A 119 5.64 10.23 -4.60
N MET A 120 4.52 9.55 -4.36
CA MET A 120 3.25 10.22 -4.07
C MET A 120 3.04 10.19 -2.55
N PRO A 121 3.29 11.30 -1.85
CA PRO A 121 3.01 11.36 -0.43
C PRO A 121 1.52 11.35 -0.15
N ILE A 122 1.14 10.80 1.00
CA ILE A 122 -0.23 10.88 1.51
C ILE A 122 -0.43 12.29 2.10
N LEU A 123 -1.40 13.01 1.56
CA LEU A 123 -1.73 14.40 1.90
C LEU A 123 -2.90 14.49 2.89
N GLU A 124 -3.81 13.52 2.82
CA GLU A 124 -4.96 13.42 3.71
C GLU A 124 -4.64 12.52 4.90
N SER A 125 -5.15 12.88 6.07
CA SER A 125 -5.01 12.04 7.26
C SER A 125 -6.15 12.28 8.23
N PHE A 126 -6.38 11.31 9.11
CA PHE A 126 -7.29 11.47 10.24
C PHE A 126 -6.61 11.02 11.54
N SER A 127 -7.14 11.52 12.66
CA SER A 127 -6.60 11.27 13.99
C SER A 127 -7.48 10.35 14.82
N TYR A 128 -6.86 9.53 15.69
CA TYR A 128 -7.56 8.58 16.56
C TYR A 128 -6.91 8.48 17.95
N GLY A 129 -7.69 8.05 18.95
CA GLY A 129 -7.23 7.74 20.30
C GLY A 129 -7.23 8.92 21.28
N HIS A 130 -7.79 10.06 20.88
CA HIS A 130 -7.91 11.25 21.73
C HIS A 130 -9.37 11.56 22.09
N LYS A 131 -10.34 11.02 21.34
CA LYS A 131 -11.76 11.24 21.61
C LYS A 131 -12.25 10.20 22.62
N SER A 132 -13.12 10.61 23.54
CA SER A 132 -13.76 9.67 24.47
C SER A 132 -14.68 8.65 23.79
N SER A 133 -15.04 8.88 22.52
CA SER A 133 -15.81 7.96 21.69
C SER A 133 -14.96 6.84 21.06
N ASP A 134 -13.64 6.99 21.05
CA ASP A 134 -12.72 6.01 20.48
C ASP A 134 -12.64 4.80 21.42
N GLN A 135 -12.97 3.62 20.91
CA GLN A 135 -13.13 2.40 21.73
C GLN A 135 -12.02 1.37 21.52
N LEU A 136 -11.29 1.43 20.41
CA LEU A 136 -10.22 0.49 20.10
C LEU A 136 -8.90 0.96 20.75
N PRO A 137 -8.03 0.03 21.15
CA PRO A 137 -6.71 0.40 21.64
C PRO A 137 -5.87 0.99 20.51
N THR A 138 -5.01 1.95 20.85
CA THR A 138 -3.99 2.49 19.95
C THR A 138 -2.70 1.68 20.03
N ILE A 139 -1.99 1.56 18.92
CA ILE A 139 -0.76 0.78 18.78
C ILE A 139 0.32 1.65 18.14
N ASP A 140 1.52 1.59 18.69
CA ASP A 140 2.69 2.24 18.10
C ASP A 140 3.16 1.44 16.87
N PHE A 141 3.46 2.13 15.77
CA PHE A 141 3.93 1.50 14.54
C PHE A 141 5.15 0.57 14.74
N ARG A 142 6.02 0.92 15.69
CA ARG A 142 7.26 0.18 16.02
C ARG A 142 7.00 -1.15 16.69
N ASP A 143 5.81 -1.34 17.28
CA ASP A 143 5.41 -2.59 17.92
C ASP A 143 5.05 -3.68 16.90
N LEU A 144 4.80 -3.30 15.64
CA LEU A 144 4.55 -4.25 14.57
C LEU A 144 5.89 -4.80 14.04
N ARG A 145 6.09 -6.11 14.18
CA ARG A 145 7.33 -6.81 13.78
C ARG A 145 7.12 -7.68 12.55
N ASN A 146 8.22 -8.04 11.89
CA ASN A 146 8.24 -8.98 10.77
C ASN A 146 7.20 -8.64 9.68
N LYS A 147 7.13 -7.36 9.31
CA LYS A 147 6.18 -6.87 8.32
C LYS A 147 6.53 -7.49 6.96
N MET A 148 5.61 -8.26 6.42
CA MET A 148 5.77 -8.99 5.16
C MET A 148 4.63 -8.66 4.23
N TYR A 149 4.94 -8.39 2.97
CA TYR A 149 3.94 -8.07 1.97
C TYR A 149 2.92 -9.21 1.83
N LEU A 150 1.63 -8.88 1.98
CA LEU A 150 0.52 -9.80 1.75
C LEU A 150 -0.25 -9.40 0.49
N SER A 151 -0.65 -8.14 0.39
CA SER A 151 -1.35 -7.56 -0.76
C SER A 151 -1.24 -6.03 -0.77
N ARG A 152 -1.89 -5.38 -1.75
CA ARG A 152 -2.06 -3.92 -1.75
C ARG A 152 -2.63 -3.46 -0.41
N GLY A 153 -2.01 -2.45 0.20
CA GLY A 153 -2.37 -1.93 1.51
C GLY A 153 -2.33 -2.91 2.68
N ALA A 154 -1.82 -4.13 2.54
CA ALA A 154 -1.82 -5.13 3.61
C ALA A 154 -0.47 -5.81 3.78
N ASP A 155 -0.03 -5.88 5.03
CA ASP A 155 1.16 -6.62 5.43
C ASP A 155 0.77 -7.69 6.47
N TYR A 156 1.31 -8.89 6.34
CA TYR A 156 1.41 -9.80 7.47
C TYR A 156 2.36 -9.18 8.52
N CYS A 157 2.05 -9.29 9.81
CA CYS A 157 2.95 -8.87 10.87
C CYS A 157 2.74 -9.66 12.15
N ASP A 158 3.74 -9.64 13.04
CA ASP A 158 3.62 -10.16 14.40
C ASP A 158 3.37 -9.01 15.38
N TRP A 159 2.37 -9.17 16.25
CA TRP A 159 2.06 -8.23 17.32
C TRP A 159 1.69 -8.99 18.60
N LYS A 160 2.39 -8.70 19.70
CA LYS A 160 2.21 -9.39 21.01
C LYS A 160 2.30 -10.93 20.95
N GLY A 161 3.02 -11.46 19.97
CA GLY A 161 3.16 -12.90 19.73
C GLY A 161 2.07 -13.50 18.84
N ASP A 162 1.06 -12.72 18.47
CA ASP A 162 -0.01 -13.14 17.59
C ASP A 162 0.27 -12.77 16.13
N LYS A 163 -0.18 -13.63 15.22
CA LYS A 163 -0.14 -13.41 13.78
C LYS A 163 -1.26 -12.47 13.38
N CYS A 164 -0.90 -11.35 12.77
CA CYS A 164 -1.81 -10.27 12.44
C CYS A 164 -1.70 -9.87 10.97
N VAL A 165 -2.70 -9.13 10.51
CA VAL A 165 -2.65 -8.38 9.24
C VAL A 165 -2.71 -6.90 9.60
N PHE A 166 -1.70 -6.16 9.19
CA PHE A 166 -1.69 -4.71 9.23
C PHE A 166 -2.26 -4.17 7.92
N LYS A 167 -3.44 -3.56 7.99
CA LYS A 167 -4.03 -2.79 6.90
C LYS A 167 -3.56 -1.34 7.02
N ARG A 168 -2.84 -0.88 6.01
CA ARG A 168 -2.18 0.41 5.92
C ARG A 168 -3.01 1.38 5.08
N ILE A 169 -3.00 2.65 5.48
CA ILE A 169 -3.34 3.76 4.59
C ILE A 169 -2.16 3.95 3.63
N GLU A 170 -2.35 3.57 2.38
CA GLU A 170 -1.31 3.58 1.35
C GLU A 170 -1.44 4.79 0.43
N PHE A 171 -2.67 5.25 0.22
CA PHE A 171 -3.02 6.43 -0.56
C PHE A 171 -4.10 7.25 0.14
N ASP A 172 -4.30 8.50 -0.30
CA ASP A 172 -5.33 9.40 0.25
C ASP A 172 -6.74 8.78 0.21
N CYS A 173 -7.05 8.05 -0.87
CA CYS A 173 -8.34 7.37 -1.03
C CYS A 173 -8.61 6.28 0.03
N ASP A 174 -7.60 5.83 0.77
CA ASP A 174 -7.76 4.83 1.80
C ASP A 174 -8.26 5.40 3.12
N ASN A 175 -8.11 6.72 3.36
CA ASN A 175 -8.43 7.36 4.63
C ASN A 175 -9.89 7.14 5.05
N GLU A 176 -10.84 7.52 4.17
CA GLU A 176 -12.27 7.38 4.46
C GLU A 176 -12.66 5.92 4.66
N SER A 177 -12.10 5.02 3.84
CA SER A 177 -12.33 3.58 3.97
C SER A 177 -11.86 3.04 5.32
N HIS A 178 -10.65 3.44 5.77
CA HIS A 178 -10.11 3.02 7.06
C HIS A 178 -10.90 3.59 8.24
N GLU A 179 -11.29 4.86 8.18
CA GLU A 179 -12.12 5.46 9.22
C GLU A 179 -13.48 4.74 9.31
N ASN A 180 -14.14 4.50 8.18
CA ASN A 180 -15.41 3.80 8.12
C ASN A 180 -15.31 2.37 8.69
N GLU A 181 -14.26 1.63 8.35
CA GLU A 181 -14.01 0.28 8.90
C GLU A 181 -13.85 0.32 10.43
N ILE A 182 -13.06 1.27 10.95
CA ILE A 182 -12.87 1.50 12.39
C ILE A 182 -14.21 1.80 13.06
N ARG A 183 -14.96 2.79 12.56
CA ARG A 183 -16.26 3.20 13.14
C ARG A 183 -17.29 2.08 13.08
N ALA A 184 -17.29 1.26 12.03
CA ALA A 184 -18.17 0.10 11.94
C ALA A 184 -17.86 -0.93 13.04
N ARG A 185 -16.58 -1.21 13.35
CA ARG A 185 -16.22 -2.12 14.44
C ARG A 185 -16.57 -1.54 15.79
N GLU A 186 -16.36 -0.24 16.00
CA GLU A 186 -16.77 0.45 17.22
C GLU A 186 -18.30 0.38 17.46
N HIS A 187 -19.10 0.49 16.40
CA HIS A 187 -20.54 0.34 16.48
C HIS A 187 -20.94 -1.09 16.86
N LEU A 188 -20.25 -2.11 16.32
CA LEU A 188 -20.44 -3.50 16.73
C LEU A 188 -20.05 -3.74 18.20
N ILE A 189 -18.92 -3.17 18.67
CA ILE A 189 -18.51 -3.25 20.07
C ILE A 189 -19.61 -2.70 20.99
N GLN A 190 -20.17 -1.53 20.65
CA GLN A 190 -21.28 -0.96 21.41
C GLN A 190 -22.52 -1.87 21.41
N HIS A 191 -22.85 -2.46 20.26
CA HIS A 191 -24.01 -3.35 20.14
C HIS A 191 -23.84 -4.61 21.00
N ILE A 192 -22.69 -5.28 20.89
CA ILE A 192 -22.35 -6.47 21.68
C ILE A 192 -22.39 -6.15 23.17
N ASN A 193 -21.76 -5.06 23.59
CA ASN A 193 -21.71 -4.66 25.00
C ASN A 193 -23.11 -4.35 25.57
N ARG A 194 -24.01 -3.74 24.79
CA ARG A 194 -25.38 -3.45 25.22
C ARG A 194 -26.20 -4.73 25.46
N GLU A 195 -25.98 -5.77 24.66
CA GLU A 195 -26.72 -7.04 24.77
C GLU A 195 -26.14 -7.97 25.84
N SER A 196 -24.86 -7.81 26.17
CA SER A 196 -24.09 -8.73 27.02
C SER A 196 -24.45 -8.69 28.52
N GLY A 197 -25.19 -7.69 28.98
CA GLY A 197 -25.54 -7.54 30.40
C GLY A 197 -24.31 -7.33 31.29
N VAL A 198 -24.17 -8.12 32.37
CA VAL A 198 -23.14 -7.92 33.42
C VAL A 198 -21.89 -8.79 33.22
N THR A 199 -21.96 -9.85 32.42
CA THR A 199 -20.83 -10.76 32.24
C THR A 199 -19.81 -10.19 31.25
N PRO A 200 -18.51 -10.17 31.57
CA PRO A 200 -17.47 -9.83 30.60
C PRO A 200 -17.55 -10.78 29.41
N ILE A 201 -17.86 -10.24 28.24
CA ILE A 201 -17.90 -10.98 26.99
C ILE A 201 -16.65 -10.64 26.17
N ASP A 202 -16.06 -11.67 25.58
CA ASP A 202 -14.99 -11.49 24.60
C ASP A 202 -15.60 -10.99 23.29
N VAL A 203 -15.49 -9.67 23.09
CA VAL A 203 -16.09 -8.96 21.97
C VAL A 203 -15.53 -9.44 20.63
N ASN A 204 -14.24 -9.80 20.57
CA ASN A 204 -13.60 -10.28 19.35
C ASN A 204 -14.18 -11.65 18.95
N ASN A 205 -14.34 -12.54 19.91
CA ASN A 205 -14.95 -13.85 19.68
C ASN A 205 -16.43 -13.73 19.27
N GLU A 206 -17.18 -12.77 19.82
CA GLU A 206 -18.55 -12.55 19.38
C GLU A 206 -18.64 -11.94 17.96
N MET A 207 -17.73 -11.03 17.58
CA MET A 207 -17.64 -10.54 16.19
C MET A 207 -17.43 -11.69 15.20
N LEU A 208 -16.50 -12.59 15.50
CA LEU A 208 -16.23 -13.76 14.67
C LEU A 208 -17.43 -14.69 14.61
N ARG A 209 -17.93 -15.15 15.76
CA ARG A 209 -18.93 -16.21 15.86
C ARG A 209 -20.32 -15.79 15.41
N ARG A 210 -20.74 -14.57 15.76
CA ARG A 210 -22.11 -14.10 15.49
C ARG A 210 -22.20 -13.28 14.22
N PHE A 211 -21.21 -12.43 13.95
CA PHE A 211 -21.26 -11.51 12.83
C PHE A 211 -20.43 -11.98 11.62
N ASN A 212 -19.59 -13.01 11.78
CA ASN A 212 -18.63 -13.46 10.76
C ASN A 212 -17.75 -12.29 10.27
N VAL A 213 -17.37 -11.41 11.21
CA VAL A 213 -16.52 -10.24 10.95
C VAL A 213 -15.18 -10.43 11.65
N VAL A 214 -14.10 -10.19 10.92
CA VAL A 214 -12.75 -10.18 11.49
C VAL A 214 -12.60 -8.94 12.39
N PRO A 215 -12.22 -9.10 13.67
CA PRO A 215 -12.08 -8.00 14.60
C PRO A 215 -10.87 -7.12 14.25
N ILE A 216 -11.00 -5.82 14.52
CA ILE A 216 -9.86 -4.91 14.59
C ILE A 216 -9.28 -5.02 15.99
N LEU A 217 -8.01 -5.41 16.08
CA LEU A 217 -7.31 -5.60 17.35
C LEU A 217 -6.76 -4.29 17.90
N GLY A 218 -6.55 -3.28 17.04
CA GLY A 218 -6.20 -1.93 17.42
C GLY A 218 -5.89 -1.02 16.22
N VAL A 219 -5.91 0.28 16.47
CA VAL A 219 -5.60 1.32 15.48
C VAL A 219 -4.12 1.68 15.59
N VAL A 220 -3.41 1.65 14.48
CA VAL A 220 -1.97 1.88 14.43
C VAL A 220 -1.72 3.35 14.16
N LEU A 221 -0.98 3.99 15.06
CA LEU A 221 -0.63 5.40 14.96
C LEU A 221 0.69 5.57 14.23
N HIS A 222 0.78 6.65 13.45
CA HIS A 222 1.97 7.11 12.77
C HIS A 222 3.05 7.52 13.76
N ASP A 223 4.30 7.31 13.37
CA ASP A 223 5.46 7.79 14.11
C ASP A 223 6.46 8.52 13.21
N GLU A 224 7.53 9.04 13.79
CA GLU A 224 8.62 9.71 13.06
C GLU A 224 9.35 8.82 12.04
N THR A 225 9.23 7.50 12.14
CA THR A 225 9.82 6.56 11.17
C THR A 225 8.94 6.35 9.95
N SER A 226 7.70 6.83 10.01
CA SER A 226 6.67 6.59 9.02
C SER A 226 6.67 7.63 7.89
N GLN A 227 7.83 7.89 7.28
CA GLN A 227 8.11 9.04 6.41
C GLN A 227 7.25 9.19 5.12
N TRP A 228 6.29 8.30 4.87
CA TRP A 228 5.40 8.33 3.70
C TRP A 228 4.15 9.20 3.87
N MET A 229 3.81 9.63 5.09
CA MET A 229 2.73 10.60 5.33
C MET A 229 3.33 11.97 5.59
N ILE A 230 2.90 12.96 4.82
CA ILE A 230 3.34 14.34 5.00
C ILE A 230 2.50 14.98 6.11
N ARG A 231 3.18 15.58 7.09
CA ARG A 231 2.52 16.12 8.29
C ARG A 231 1.79 17.41 7.99
N THR A 232 2.23 18.21 7.03
CA THR A 232 1.60 19.49 6.72
C THR A 232 1.89 19.96 5.29
N ARG A 233 0.89 20.56 4.61
CA ARG A 233 1.07 21.27 3.34
C ARG A 233 2.13 22.39 3.42
N GLN A 234 2.43 22.89 4.62
CA GLN A 234 3.51 23.84 4.88
C GLN A 234 4.91 23.28 4.57
N ASP A 235 5.11 21.96 4.63
CA ASP A 235 6.40 21.34 4.25
C ASP A 235 6.68 21.47 2.74
N PHE A 236 5.68 21.78 1.92
CA PHE A 236 5.85 22.07 0.49
C PHE A 236 6.09 23.54 0.17
N ALA A 237 5.69 24.46 1.05
CA ALA A 237 5.74 25.90 0.76
C ALA A 237 7.12 26.54 1.04
N GLY A 238 8.14 25.73 1.36
CA GLY A 238 9.43 26.21 1.85
C GLY A 238 10.47 26.56 0.79
N ASP A 239 10.30 26.18 -0.48
CA ASP A 239 11.34 26.31 -1.51
C ASP A 239 10.88 27.02 -2.81
N GLU A 240 9.61 27.40 -2.93
CA GLU A 240 9.15 28.24 -4.04
C GLU A 240 9.23 29.71 -3.62
N ASP A 241 10.40 30.31 -3.89
CA ASP A 241 10.66 31.74 -4.06
C ASP A 241 9.92 32.70 -3.10
N GLU A 242 10.61 33.13 -2.02
CA GLU A 242 10.36 34.40 -1.32
C GLU A 242 10.61 35.62 -2.23
N GLU A 243 10.06 35.65 -3.45
CA GLU A 243 10.02 36.87 -4.26
C GLU A 243 8.83 37.73 -3.82
N ASN A 244 9.12 38.59 -2.83
CA ASN A 244 8.58 39.95 -2.68
C ASN A 244 7.13 40.18 -3.13
N PHE A 245 6.15 39.70 -2.37
CA PHE A 245 4.85 40.37 -2.29
C PHE A 245 4.87 41.32 -1.08
N GLU A 246 5.32 42.55 -1.29
CA GLU A 246 5.00 43.67 -0.40
C GLU A 246 3.49 43.96 -0.54
N GLU A 247 2.65 43.37 0.31
CA GLU A 247 1.25 43.77 0.45
C GLU A 247 1.06 44.74 1.63
N ASP A 248 0.78 45.98 1.24
CA ASP A 248 0.10 47.02 2.02
C ASP A 248 -1.37 46.59 2.22
N GLY A 249 -1.77 46.18 3.42
CA GLY A 249 -3.18 45.83 3.64
C GLY A 249 -3.59 45.17 4.97
N GLY A 250 -3.64 45.96 6.06
CA GLY A 250 -4.71 45.93 7.08
C GLY A 250 -4.93 44.68 7.97
N PRO A 251 -5.01 44.83 9.31
CA PRO A 251 -5.30 43.71 10.21
C PRO A 251 -6.76 43.24 10.12
N GLN A 252 -6.98 42.06 9.55
CA GLN A 252 -8.26 41.38 9.58
C GLN A 252 -8.29 40.39 10.77
N GLU A 253 -9.07 40.70 11.81
CA GLU A 253 -9.32 39.82 12.96
C GLU A 253 -10.04 38.54 12.49
N VAL A 254 -9.27 37.46 12.33
CA VAL A 254 -9.82 36.13 12.09
C VAL A 254 -10.14 35.49 13.45
N SER A 255 -11.41 35.13 13.62
CA SER A 255 -12.01 34.52 14.82
C SER A 255 -11.15 33.43 15.48
N ALA A 256 -10.88 33.59 16.77
CA ALA A 256 -10.04 32.72 17.58
C ALA A 256 -10.67 31.36 17.97
N THR A 257 -11.89 31.04 17.53
CA THR A 257 -12.61 29.81 17.93
C THR A 257 -12.39 28.60 17.02
N ALA A 258 -11.54 28.72 15.99
CA ALA A 258 -11.19 27.59 15.10
C ALA A 258 -9.77 27.03 15.36
N ARG A 259 -9.15 27.41 16.48
CA ARG A 259 -7.73 27.15 16.78
C ARG A 259 -7.47 26.00 17.77
N GLU A 260 -8.51 25.28 18.22
CA GLU A 260 -8.38 24.31 19.32
C GLU A 260 -8.16 22.83 18.93
N ASP A 261 -8.31 22.44 17.66
CA ASP A 261 -7.95 21.09 17.21
C ASP A 261 -6.67 21.10 16.36
N ALA A 262 -5.62 21.73 16.87
CA ALA A 262 -4.28 21.49 16.33
C ALA A 262 -3.97 20.00 16.57
N MET A 263 -4.13 19.16 15.53
CA MET A 263 -3.83 17.72 15.56
C MET A 263 -2.48 17.52 16.25
N GLN A 264 -2.50 16.90 17.44
CA GLN A 264 -1.23 16.57 18.07
C GLN A 264 -0.54 15.51 17.19
N PRO A 265 0.75 15.68 16.86
CA PRO A 265 1.47 14.83 15.91
C PRO A 265 1.46 13.32 16.25
N GLY A 266 1.09 12.95 17.48
CA GLY A 266 1.04 11.56 17.96
C GLY A 266 -0.27 10.82 17.74
N HIS A 267 -1.27 11.41 17.06
CA HIS A 267 -2.58 10.76 16.87
C HIS A 267 -2.94 10.43 15.42
N ILE A 268 -2.06 10.71 14.46
CA ILE A 268 -2.31 10.43 13.04
C ILE A 268 -2.38 8.91 12.84
N VAL A 269 -3.40 8.42 12.13
CA VAL A 269 -3.59 6.98 11.88
C VAL A 269 -2.75 6.55 10.69
N ALA A 270 -1.92 5.50 10.87
CA ALA A 270 -1.21 4.83 9.78
C ALA A 270 -1.99 3.64 9.20
N GLY A 271 -2.97 3.13 9.95
CA GLY A 271 -3.80 2.00 9.57
C GLY A 271 -4.41 1.30 10.79
N PHE A 272 -4.74 0.03 10.66
CA PHE A 272 -5.21 -0.80 11.77
C PHE A 272 -4.75 -2.25 11.61
N ILE A 273 -4.72 -2.99 12.72
CA ILE A 273 -4.41 -4.42 12.69
C ILE A 273 -5.66 -5.28 12.89
N THR A 274 -5.72 -6.40 12.17
CA THR A 274 -6.73 -7.44 12.35
C THR A 274 -6.07 -8.77 12.65
N LEU A 275 -6.82 -9.71 13.23
CA LEU A 275 -6.36 -11.08 13.38
C LEU A 275 -6.11 -11.71 12.01
N TYR A 276 -5.00 -12.44 11.85
CA TYR A 276 -4.78 -13.25 10.65
C TYR A 276 -5.66 -14.50 10.73
N MET A 277 -6.74 -14.53 9.95
CA MET A 277 -7.69 -15.65 9.92
C MET A 277 -7.42 -16.64 8.79
N GLY A 278 -6.69 -16.25 7.75
CA GLY A 278 -6.47 -17.08 6.58
C GLY A 278 -6.33 -16.25 5.30
N ARG A 279 -6.89 -16.73 4.19
CA ARG A 279 -6.73 -16.12 2.86
C ARG A 279 -8.04 -15.58 2.33
N SER A 280 -7.96 -14.49 1.57
CA SER A 280 -9.11 -14.03 0.79
C SER A 280 -9.48 -15.05 -0.29
N LEU A 281 -10.72 -15.01 -0.77
CA LEU A 281 -11.13 -15.85 -1.90
C LEU A 281 -10.37 -15.50 -3.20
N GLU A 282 -9.84 -14.29 -3.32
CA GLU A 282 -8.97 -13.90 -4.43
C GLU A 282 -7.66 -14.70 -4.45
N LEU A 283 -7.05 -14.87 -3.28
CA LEU A 283 -5.80 -15.61 -3.12
C LEU A 283 -6.03 -17.13 -3.13
N PHE A 284 -7.29 -17.56 -3.27
CA PHE A 284 -7.68 -18.96 -3.36
C PHE A 284 -7.45 -19.48 -4.78
N GLY A 285 -6.29 -20.12 -4.98
CA GLY A 285 -5.81 -20.61 -6.27
C GLY A 285 -4.38 -20.17 -6.59
N ALA A 286 -3.89 -19.11 -5.94
CA ALA A 286 -2.50 -18.72 -5.97
C ALA A 286 -1.64 -19.67 -5.11
N ALA A 287 -0.44 -20.01 -5.59
CA ALA A 287 0.51 -20.82 -4.83
C ALA A 287 0.75 -20.22 -3.43
N ARG A 288 0.86 -21.08 -2.41
CA ARG A 288 1.14 -20.60 -1.04
C ARG A 288 2.48 -19.86 -1.04
N PRO A 289 2.55 -18.60 -0.56
CA PRO A 289 3.84 -18.03 -0.18
C PRO A 289 4.45 -18.98 0.84
N SER A 290 5.68 -19.43 0.61
CA SER A 290 6.41 -20.26 1.57
C SER A 290 6.66 -19.42 2.81
N MET A 291 5.78 -19.53 3.81
CA MET A 291 5.94 -18.93 5.14
C MET A 291 6.97 -19.78 5.88
N GLY A 292 8.24 -19.66 5.48
CA GLY A 292 9.34 -20.47 6.01
C GLY A 292 9.49 -20.27 7.52
N VAL A 293 9.24 -21.34 8.29
CA VAL A 293 9.75 -21.51 9.66
C VAL A 293 11.09 -22.23 9.53
N GLU A 294 12.09 -21.57 8.96
CA GLU A 294 13.46 -22.08 8.99
C GLU A 294 14.39 -20.98 9.47
N SER A 295 15.24 -21.37 10.42
CA SER A 295 16.23 -20.57 11.16
C SER A 295 17.08 -19.67 10.25
N PRO A 296 17.70 -18.61 10.81
CA PRO A 296 18.53 -17.67 10.04
C PRO A 296 19.89 -18.29 9.73
N GLU A 297 19.96 -19.22 8.78
CA GLU A 297 21.22 -19.60 8.12
C GLU A 297 21.03 -19.58 6.61
N THR A 298 21.37 -18.43 6.02
CA THR A 298 21.96 -18.27 4.68
C THR A 298 21.45 -19.16 3.55
N HIS A 299 20.15 -19.16 3.25
CA HIS A 299 19.67 -19.51 1.91
C HIS A 299 18.49 -18.62 1.52
N LEU A 300 18.71 -17.74 0.54
CA LEU A 300 17.65 -16.95 -0.11
C LEU A 300 16.60 -17.92 -0.68
N PRO A 301 15.31 -17.80 -0.30
CA PRO A 301 14.27 -18.60 -0.91
C PRO A 301 14.05 -18.07 -2.34
N SER A 302 14.42 -18.88 -3.33
CA SER A 302 14.02 -18.66 -4.72
C SER A 302 12.51 -18.87 -4.84
N LEU A 303 11.76 -17.79 -5.08
CA LEU A 303 10.37 -17.87 -5.50
C LEU A 303 10.29 -18.62 -6.85
N PRO A 304 9.26 -19.45 -7.07
CA PRO A 304 9.04 -20.05 -8.37
C PRO A 304 8.77 -18.94 -9.38
N ALA A 305 9.49 -18.98 -10.50
CA ALA A 305 9.21 -18.15 -11.66
C ALA A 305 7.73 -18.27 -12.04
N LEU A 306 7.16 -17.19 -12.56
CA LEU A 306 5.79 -17.05 -13.05
C LEU A 306 5.53 -17.99 -14.25
N GLY A 307 5.56 -19.30 -13.99
CA GLY A 307 5.25 -20.37 -14.94
C GLY A 307 3.87 -20.89 -14.62
N THR A 308 3.00 -20.86 -15.63
CA THR A 308 1.67 -21.49 -15.73
C THR A 308 1.38 -22.54 -14.64
N LEU A 309 0.76 -22.09 -13.54
CA LEU A 309 0.25 -22.96 -12.48
C LEU A 309 -1.18 -23.40 -12.85
N THR A 310 -1.28 -24.51 -13.58
CA THR A 310 -2.54 -25.24 -13.75
C THR A 310 -2.57 -26.43 -12.80
N THR A 311 -3.10 -26.22 -11.60
CA THR A 311 -3.90 -27.20 -10.85
C THR A 311 -4.62 -26.42 -9.75
N THR A 312 -5.72 -25.77 -10.11
CA THR A 312 -6.71 -25.28 -9.15
C THR A 312 -7.23 -26.48 -8.39
N VAL A 313 -6.77 -26.67 -7.16
CA VAL A 313 -7.52 -27.51 -6.21
C VAL A 313 -8.78 -26.71 -5.93
N ASP A 314 -9.84 -27.00 -6.69
CA ASP A 314 -11.21 -26.58 -6.40
C ASP A 314 -11.54 -27.13 -5.01
N MET A 315 -11.25 -26.37 -3.95
CA MET A 315 -12.04 -26.54 -2.74
C MET A 315 -13.35 -25.82 -2.99
N PRO A 316 -14.45 -26.53 -3.21
CA PRO A 316 -15.72 -25.89 -3.46
C PRO A 316 -16.10 -25.11 -2.20
N ILE A 317 -16.39 -23.82 -2.37
CA ILE A 317 -17.07 -23.03 -1.35
C ILE A 317 -18.30 -23.83 -0.92
N THR A 318 -18.37 -24.19 0.37
CA THR A 318 -19.42 -25.07 0.85
C THR A 318 -20.74 -24.31 1.01
N LYS A 319 -21.86 -25.05 1.01
CA LYS A 319 -23.17 -24.47 1.29
C LYS A 319 -23.19 -23.83 2.68
N GLU A 320 -22.49 -24.44 3.63
CA GLU A 320 -22.36 -23.98 5.02
C GLU A 320 -21.65 -22.62 5.06
N GLN A 321 -20.54 -22.45 4.33
CA GLN A 321 -19.83 -21.16 4.23
C GLN A 321 -20.70 -20.05 3.64
N LEU A 322 -21.48 -20.34 2.59
CA LEU A 322 -22.43 -19.38 2.03
C LEU A 322 -23.53 -19.01 3.03
N LEU A 323 -24.06 -20.00 3.77
CA LEU A 323 -25.06 -19.76 4.81
C LEU A 323 -24.49 -18.89 5.93
N ASP A 324 -23.23 -19.10 6.32
CA ASP A 324 -22.59 -18.30 7.35
C ASP A 324 -22.34 -16.86 6.87
N LEU A 325 -21.90 -16.65 5.62
CA LEU A 325 -21.83 -15.31 5.03
C LEU A 325 -23.19 -14.60 5.08
N VAL A 326 -24.27 -15.25 4.63
CA VAL A 326 -25.62 -14.68 4.64
C VAL A 326 -26.09 -14.36 6.07
N LYS A 327 -25.81 -15.24 7.05
CA LYS A 327 -26.13 -14.98 8.46
C LYS A 327 -25.36 -13.77 8.99
N GLY A 328 -24.07 -13.68 8.70
CA GLY A 328 -23.20 -12.58 9.12
C GLY A 328 -23.70 -11.24 8.60
N VAL A 329 -23.94 -11.15 7.29
CA VAL A 329 -24.51 -9.96 6.62
C VAL A 329 -25.88 -9.60 7.20
N GLY A 330 -26.74 -10.60 7.44
CA GLY A 330 -28.05 -10.39 8.07
C GLY A 330 -27.94 -9.84 9.49
N ASN A 331 -26.94 -10.29 10.26
CA ASN A 331 -26.69 -9.78 11.61
C ASN A 331 -26.12 -8.36 11.60
N LEU A 332 -25.21 -8.03 10.67
CA LEU A 332 -24.73 -6.66 10.49
C LEU A 332 -25.86 -5.68 10.16
N SER A 333 -26.74 -6.07 9.23
CA SER A 333 -27.88 -5.25 8.83
C SER A 333 -28.83 -4.96 10.01
N ARG A 334 -29.03 -5.91 10.92
CA ARG A 334 -29.84 -5.70 12.15
C ARG A 334 -29.20 -4.70 13.12
N CYS A 335 -27.88 -4.53 13.07
CA CYS A 335 -27.16 -3.50 13.81
C CYS A 335 -27.14 -2.15 13.08
N GLY A 336 -27.78 -2.02 11.92
CA GLY A 336 -27.74 -0.82 11.10
C GLY A 336 -26.41 -0.62 10.38
N ILE A 337 -25.61 -1.69 10.23
CA ILE A 337 -24.32 -1.66 9.53
C ILE A 337 -24.51 -2.28 8.15
N SER A 338 -24.06 -1.55 7.13
CA SER A 338 -24.00 -2.02 5.75
C SER A 338 -22.53 -2.19 5.36
N HIS A 339 -22.17 -3.32 4.75
CA HIS A 339 -20.81 -3.54 4.26
C HIS A 339 -20.52 -2.71 3.00
N GLY A 340 -21.49 -2.52 2.10
CA GLY A 340 -21.35 -1.73 0.88
C GLY A 340 -20.51 -2.34 -0.26
N ASP A 341 -19.60 -3.28 0.05
CA ASP A 341 -18.65 -3.87 -0.91
C ASP A 341 -18.36 -5.37 -0.62
N ILE A 342 -19.39 -6.20 -0.70
CA ILE A 342 -19.23 -7.66 -0.53
C ILE A 342 -18.72 -8.26 -1.84
N CYS A 343 -17.44 -8.62 -1.86
CA CYS A 343 -16.74 -9.14 -3.03
C CYS A 343 -15.68 -10.17 -2.60
N TYR A 344 -15.13 -10.92 -3.56
CA TYR A 344 -14.30 -12.08 -3.25
C TYR A 344 -12.96 -11.72 -2.56
N TRP A 345 -12.41 -10.53 -2.79
CA TRP A 345 -11.20 -10.08 -2.08
C TRP A 345 -11.48 -9.63 -0.63
N ASN A 346 -12.72 -9.30 -0.29
CA ASN A 346 -13.14 -8.92 1.07
C ASN A 346 -13.67 -10.09 1.93
N ILE A 347 -13.73 -11.31 1.38
CA ILE A 347 -14.16 -12.52 2.10
C ILE A 347 -12.94 -13.38 2.41
N ILE A 348 -12.73 -13.68 3.68
CA ILE A 348 -11.62 -14.52 4.16
C ILE A 348 -12.14 -15.92 4.50
N LEU A 349 -11.47 -16.94 3.99
CA LEU A 349 -11.66 -18.31 4.45
C LEU A 349 -10.69 -18.58 5.60
N GLU A 350 -11.27 -18.99 6.73
CA GLU A 350 -10.51 -19.40 7.90
C GLU A 350 -9.63 -20.60 7.54
N GLU A 351 -8.32 -20.52 7.79
CA GLU A 351 -7.47 -21.69 7.67
C GLU A 351 -7.80 -22.64 8.82
N SER A 352 -8.47 -23.75 8.51
CA SER A 352 -8.69 -24.81 9.50
C SER A 352 -7.33 -25.19 10.08
N ALA A 353 -7.19 -25.08 11.41
CA ALA A 353 -6.00 -25.57 12.10
C ALA A 353 -5.71 -27.00 11.60
N PRO A 354 -4.46 -27.34 11.25
CA PRO A 354 -4.14 -28.71 10.87
C PRO A 354 -4.64 -29.63 12.00
N PRO A 355 -5.29 -30.76 11.66
CA PRO A 355 -5.73 -31.70 12.69
C PRO A 355 -4.52 -32.05 13.56
N SER A 356 -4.64 -31.70 14.85
CA SER A 356 -3.60 -31.85 15.87
C SER A 356 -3.18 -33.29 16.09
#